data_AF-A0A937UTR5-F1
#
_entry.id   AF-A0A937UTR5-F1
#
_cell.length_a   1.000
_cell.length_b   1.000
_cell.length_c   1.000
_cell.angle_alpha   90.00
_cell.angle_beta   90.00
_cell.angle_gamma   90.00
#
_symmetry.space_group_name_H-M   'P 1'
#
loop_
_entity.id
_entity.type
_entity.pdbx_description
1 polymer ?
#
loop_
_entity_poly.entity_id
_entity_poly.type
_entity_poly.pdbx_seq_one_letter_code
_entity_poly.pdbx_strand_id
1 'polypeptide(L)'
;MPCDVRYHAVGQSHRPGAAAPAGDPAWRAGLEAAFWRYERALLDNDLDVLDELFLDDPATLRADGAGVLVGHAEISLFRRARGGGPGLPGPRAVERLHVQVHGPACVVLVAEVVRADGGRGLQTQLWVAADGPGSGGDATGDDAAGNDAAGRPRWRVAAAHVSGSPARQEAPAGSAPADPPSEAARAVWRARADRDDEPLVAGAPAGPLRGLSVAVKDLFAVRGYPTGAGNPTWLAQARPEPDHAPAVAALLAAGADVAGIAQTDELAYSLSGTNVHYGTPPNPTAPGVVPGGSSSGPASAVALGLADVGLGTDTGGSVRVPASYCALFGIRPSHGAVSTAGVVPLAPSFDTVGWLARDAATLARVGAVLLPPADRAAPAPAELLLADDLTTLAEPEVAAALTAAVPGLAASVGLPVRRVPAVAGGRLGAWLTAFRHCQGHEAHLSHGSWVAAHPGALGPGVAARFAAAAAVTAEQVAAARATRAQARAALAAALGGGAVLVAPASSSPAPPVDLAVDVKDRVRAATLTLTCAAGLAGLPVVVLPLLRVRDRPVGVALVGAAGTDRALLTLATRACPAAY
;
A
#
# COMPACT_ATOMS: atom_id res chain seq x y z
N MET A 1 27.66 23.95 12.23
CA MET A 1 26.40 24.52 12.73
C MET A 1 26.11 23.93 14.11
N PRO A 2 25.46 24.64 15.04
CA PRO A 2 25.04 24.02 16.29
C PRO A 2 23.98 22.97 15.98
N CYS A 3 24.24 21.70 16.33
CA CYS A 3 23.27 20.62 16.25
C CYS A 3 22.26 20.77 17.40
N ASP A 4 20.97 20.62 17.11
CA ASP A 4 19.91 20.60 18.13
C ASP A 4 19.89 19.21 18.80
N VAL A 5 20.42 19.11 20.03
CA VAL A 5 20.45 17.86 20.80
C VAL A 5 19.28 17.82 21.79
N ARG A 6 18.41 16.82 21.65
CA ARG A 6 17.18 16.66 22.46
C ARG A 6 17.21 15.37 23.26
N TYR A 7 17.15 15.49 24.58
CA TYR A 7 17.08 14.35 25.51
C TYR A 7 15.63 14.03 25.88
N HIS A 8 15.26 12.76 25.77
CA HIS A 8 13.92 12.22 26.04
C HIS A 8 13.98 11.21 27.19
N ALA A 9 13.11 11.38 28.19
CA ALA A 9 12.97 10.45 29.30
C ALA A 9 11.85 9.43 29.02
N VAL A 10 12.14 8.15 29.24
CA VAL A 10 11.13 7.06 29.18
C VAL A 10 10.65 6.77 30.59
N GLY A 11 9.34 6.75 30.81
CA GLY A 11 8.75 6.55 32.14
C GLY A 11 9.21 5.25 32.80
N GLN A 12 9.89 5.35 33.96
CA GLN A 12 10.18 4.21 34.82
C GLN A 12 9.14 4.14 35.94
N SER A 13 8.23 3.18 35.86
CA SER A 13 7.48 2.73 37.04
C SER A 13 8.42 1.93 37.96
N HIS A 14 8.72 2.50 39.13
CA HIS A 14 9.11 1.84 40.38
C HIS A 14 10.16 0.71 40.31
N ARG A 15 11.44 1.09 40.36
CA ARG A 15 12.44 0.39 41.19
C ARG A 15 13.26 1.43 41.96
N PRO A 16 13.20 1.47 43.31
CA PRO A 16 14.06 2.36 44.08
C PRO A 16 15.48 1.79 44.07
N GLY A 17 16.44 2.54 43.51
CA GLY A 17 17.88 2.21 43.63
C GLY A 17 18.78 2.56 42.44
N ALA A 18 18.27 2.92 41.27
CA ALA A 18 19.10 3.33 40.14
C ALA A 18 18.59 4.64 39.56
N ALA A 19 19.03 5.77 40.11
CA ALA A 19 18.88 7.05 39.43
C ALA A 19 19.57 6.95 38.06
N ALA A 20 18.85 7.21 36.98
CA ALA A 20 19.45 7.25 35.65
C ALA A 20 20.48 8.40 35.63
N PRO A 21 21.71 8.19 35.14
CA PRO A 21 22.76 9.21 35.05
C PRO A 21 22.46 10.30 34.01
N ALA A 22 21.23 10.36 33.49
CA ALA A 22 20.80 11.38 32.57
C ALA A 22 20.98 12.80 33.14
N GLY A 23 21.15 13.01 34.45
CA GLY A 23 21.48 14.32 35.05
C GLY A 23 22.98 14.65 35.11
N ASP A 24 23.87 13.69 34.87
CA ASP A 24 25.33 13.85 35.00
C ASP A 24 25.94 14.46 33.71
N PRO A 25 26.52 15.68 33.78
CA PRO A 25 27.15 16.33 32.64
C PRO A 25 28.30 15.53 32.02
N ALA A 26 29.06 14.78 32.82
CA ALA A 26 30.21 14.01 32.33
C ALA A 26 29.77 12.77 31.54
N TRP A 27 28.70 12.10 32.00
CA TRP A 27 28.09 10.99 31.27
C TRP A 27 27.58 11.42 29.89
N ARG A 28 26.89 12.57 29.84
CA ARG A 28 26.37 13.15 28.59
C ARG A 28 27.51 13.54 27.65
N ALA A 29 28.52 14.23 28.17
CA ALA A 29 29.70 14.63 27.41
C ALA A 29 30.42 13.43 26.79
N GLY A 30 30.56 12.32 27.54
CA GLY A 30 31.19 11.10 27.03
C GLY A 30 30.40 10.42 25.91
N LEU A 31 29.06 10.35 26.01
CA LEU A 31 28.20 9.78 24.96
C LEU A 31 28.22 10.64 23.70
N GLU A 32 28.07 11.96 23.84
CA GLU A 32 28.12 12.88 22.70
C GLU A 32 29.49 12.86 22.04
N ALA A 33 30.58 12.81 22.82
CA ALA A 33 31.93 12.69 22.28
C ALA A 33 32.11 11.42 21.44
N ALA A 34 31.60 10.27 21.92
CA ALA A 34 31.64 9.02 21.17
C ALA A 34 30.81 9.08 19.87
N PHE A 35 29.61 9.69 19.92
CA PHE A 35 28.78 9.90 18.73
C PHE A 35 29.47 10.81 17.70
N TRP A 36 30.04 11.95 18.13
CA TRP A 36 30.72 12.86 17.20
C TRP A 36 32.05 12.30 16.68
N ARG A 37 32.72 11.44 17.46
CA ARG A 37 33.87 10.64 16.98
C ARG A 37 33.42 9.66 15.89
N TYR A 38 32.29 8.98 16.08
CA TYR A 38 31.69 8.11 15.06
C TYR A 38 31.36 8.87 13.77
N GLU A 39 30.70 10.02 13.88
CA GLU A 39 30.33 10.84 12.71
C GLU A 39 31.55 11.32 11.94
N ARG A 40 32.60 11.74 12.65
CA ARG A 40 33.87 12.15 12.03
C ARG A 40 34.55 10.97 11.33
N ALA A 41 34.68 9.84 12.00
CA ALA A 41 35.26 8.63 11.42
C ALA A 41 34.50 8.16 10.18
N LEU A 42 33.17 8.32 10.16
CA LEU A 42 32.36 8.02 8.99
C LEU A 42 32.63 8.96 7.81
N LEU A 43 32.81 10.26 8.08
CA LEU A 43 33.13 11.25 7.05
C LEU A 43 34.56 11.10 6.51
N ASP A 44 35.51 10.80 7.40
CA ASP A 44 36.92 10.62 7.06
C ASP A 44 37.20 9.22 6.50
N ASN A 45 36.19 8.33 6.48
CA ASN A 45 36.31 6.92 6.14
C ASN A 45 37.39 6.19 6.96
N ASP A 46 37.51 6.55 8.23
CA ASP A 46 38.40 5.92 9.19
C ASP A 46 37.79 4.60 9.66
N LEU A 47 38.12 3.53 8.91
CA LEU A 47 37.56 2.21 9.14
C LEU A 47 38.01 1.61 10.48
N ASP A 48 39.20 1.97 10.97
CA ASP A 48 39.73 1.44 12.22
C ASP A 48 38.97 2.03 13.41
N VAL A 49 38.71 3.34 13.40
CA VAL A 49 37.88 4.00 14.44
C VAL A 49 36.43 3.52 14.36
N LEU A 50 35.89 3.32 13.16
CA LEU A 50 34.53 2.77 13.00
C LEU A 50 34.41 1.34 13.51
N ASP A 51 35.43 0.52 13.27
CA ASP A 51 35.50 -0.86 13.76
C ASP A 51 35.57 -0.90 15.29
N GLU A 52 36.40 -0.02 15.87
CA GLU A 52 36.58 0.14 17.31
C GLU A 52 35.29 0.58 18.02
N LEU A 53 34.49 1.45 17.39
CA LEU A 53 33.27 2.01 17.99
C LEU A 53 32.08 1.05 17.98
N PHE A 54 32.11 -0.01 17.18
CA PHE A 54 31.12 -1.08 17.29
C PHE A 54 31.45 -2.01 18.46
N LEU A 55 30.41 -2.58 19.07
CA LEU A 55 30.57 -3.59 20.10
C LEU A 55 31.14 -4.87 19.46
N ASP A 56 32.24 -5.37 19.99
CA ASP A 56 32.85 -6.64 19.58
C ASP A 56 32.05 -7.82 20.16
N ASP A 57 30.91 -8.10 19.53
CA ASP A 57 29.97 -9.15 19.95
C ASP A 57 29.36 -9.81 18.70
N PRO A 58 29.15 -11.15 18.70
CA PRO A 58 28.52 -11.85 17.59
C PRO A 58 27.05 -11.46 17.36
N ALA A 59 26.40 -10.81 18.32
CA ALA A 59 25.04 -10.29 18.22
C ALA A 59 24.97 -8.81 17.81
N THR A 60 26.10 -8.13 17.59
CA THR A 60 26.12 -6.74 17.14
C THR A 60 25.46 -6.60 15.77
N LEU A 61 24.58 -5.60 15.60
CA LEU A 61 23.76 -5.46 14.39
C LEU A 61 24.10 -4.21 13.59
N ARG A 62 24.05 -4.33 12.26
CA ARG A 62 24.02 -3.16 11.37
C ARG A 62 23.08 -3.40 10.20
N ALA A 63 22.14 -2.49 10.00
CA ALA A 63 21.13 -2.58 8.95
C ALA A 63 21.09 -1.33 8.05
N ASP A 64 20.68 -1.53 6.79
CA ASP A 64 20.26 -0.48 5.87
C ASP A 64 19.17 -1.00 4.92
N GLY A 65 18.86 -0.27 3.86
CA GLY A 65 17.86 -0.67 2.87
C GLY A 65 18.19 -1.96 2.08
N ALA A 66 19.42 -2.48 2.18
CA ALA A 66 19.85 -3.71 1.51
C ALA A 66 19.80 -4.96 2.40
N GLY A 67 19.67 -4.81 3.72
CA GLY A 67 19.56 -5.93 4.65
C GLY A 67 20.20 -5.68 6.02
N VAL A 68 20.39 -6.76 6.78
CA VAL A 68 20.94 -6.76 8.14
C VAL A 68 22.21 -7.59 8.18
N LEU A 69 23.28 -7.03 8.73
CA LEU A 69 24.52 -7.71 9.10
C LEU A 69 24.49 -8.01 10.60
N VAL A 70 24.92 -9.23 10.95
CA VAL A 70 24.94 -9.74 12.32
C VAL A 70 26.36 -10.17 12.66
N GLY A 71 26.89 -9.65 13.76
CA GLY A 71 28.25 -9.89 14.26
C GLY A 71 29.23 -8.81 13.85
N HIS A 72 30.10 -8.43 14.79
CA HIS A 72 31.17 -7.43 14.59
C HIS A 72 32.00 -7.74 13.33
N ALA A 73 32.52 -8.96 13.21
CA ALA A 73 33.36 -9.37 12.07
C ALA A 73 32.72 -9.16 10.69
N GLU A 74 31.42 -9.45 10.54
CA GLU A 74 30.67 -9.23 9.29
C GLU A 74 30.55 -7.74 8.95
N ILE A 75 30.34 -6.91 9.97
CA ILE A 75 30.27 -5.45 9.83
C ILE A 75 31.64 -4.88 9.44
N SER A 76 32.71 -5.36 10.06
CA SER A 76 34.10 -4.99 9.74
C SER A 76 34.46 -5.35 8.30
N LEU A 77 34.14 -6.58 7.88
CA LEU A 77 34.36 -7.05 6.52
C LEU A 77 33.59 -6.22 5.50
N PHE A 78 32.32 -5.96 5.76
CA PHE A 78 31.49 -5.10 4.93
C PHE A 78 32.08 -3.70 4.76
N ARG A 79 32.57 -3.08 5.84
CA ARG A 79 33.18 -1.75 5.80
C ARG A 79 34.49 -1.73 5.03
N ARG A 80 35.36 -2.72 5.24
CA ARG A 80 36.61 -2.88 4.49
C ARG A 80 36.37 -3.10 2.99
N ALA A 81 35.36 -3.89 2.63
CA ALA A 81 34.98 -4.09 1.22
C ALA A 81 34.46 -2.81 0.54
N ARG A 82 33.88 -1.89 1.30
CA ARG A 82 33.38 -0.59 0.81
C ARG A 82 34.44 0.51 0.76
N GLY A 83 35.52 0.38 1.52
CA GLY A 83 36.52 1.42 1.81
C GLY A 83 37.38 1.94 0.65
N GLY A 84 37.04 1.64 -0.61
CA GLY A 84 37.81 2.08 -1.78
C GLY A 84 36.98 2.35 -3.06
N GLY A 85 35.65 2.48 -2.97
CA GLY A 85 34.78 2.64 -4.15
C GLY A 85 33.64 3.67 -4.00
N PRO A 86 32.89 3.97 -5.07
CA PRO A 86 31.77 4.91 -5.04
C PRO A 86 30.68 4.41 -4.09
N GLY A 87 30.36 5.21 -3.07
CA GLY A 87 29.46 4.80 -1.98
C GLY A 87 29.83 5.32 -0.60
N LEU A 88 30.93 6.08 -0.48
CA LEU A 88 31.19 6.89 0.71
C LEU A 88 30.03 7.87 0.95
N PRO A 89 29.60 8.08 2.20
CA PRO A 89 28.67 9.15 2.49
C PRO A 89 29.33 10.47 2.08
N GLY A 90 28.83 11.09 1.01
CA GLY A 90 29.24 12.44 0.62
C GLY A 90 29.02 13.43 1.77
N PRO A 91 29.49 14.68 1.63
CA PRO A 91 29.45 15.66 2.72
C PRO A 91 28.04 15.74 3.31
N ARG A 92 27.92 15.53 4.62
CA ARG A 92 26.65 15.51 5.35
C ARG A 92 26.77 16.21 6.69
N ALA A 93 25.67 16.77 7.17
CA ALA A 93 25.58 17.43 8.47
C ALA A 93 24.43 16.83 9.29
N VAL A 94 24.67 16.62 10.59
CA VAL A 94 23.62 16.26 11.53
C VAL A 94 22.86 17.54 11.90
N GLU A 95 21.58 17.61 11.55
CA GLU A 95 20.70 18.76 11.84
C GLU A 95 20.14 18.67 13.26
N ARG A 96 19.76 17.45 13.67
CA ARG A 96 19.18 17.19 14.99
C ARG A 96 19.61 15.81 15.51
N LEU A 97 19.86 15.73 16.81
CA LEU A 97 20.18 14.49 17.52
C LEU A 97 19.16 14.25 18.63
N HIS A 98 18.44 13.14 18.55
CA HIS A 98 17.51 12.69 19.60
C HIS A 98 18.19 11.63 20.45
N VAL A 99 18.16 11.81 21.77
CA VAL A 99 18.77 10.92 22.75
C VAL A 99 17.67 10.35 23.65
N GLN A 100 17.51 9.04 23.67
CA GLN A 100 16.56 8.35 24.54
C GLN A 100 17.31 7.41 25.49
N VAL A 101 17.24 7.71 26.79
CA VAL A 101 17.99 6.98 27.83
C VAL A 101 17.14 5.83 28.37
N HIS A 102 17.60 4.59 28.20
CA HIS A 102 16.92 3.38 28.67
C HIS A 102 17.54 2.79 29.95
N GLY A 103 18.73 3.26 30.33
CA GLY A 103 19.41 2.91 31.58
C GLY A 103 20.81 3.54 31.65
N PRO A 104 21.57 3.32 32.74
CA PRO A 104 22.90 3.91 32.91
C PRO A 104 23.92 3.48 31.84
N ALA A 105 23.69 2.34 31.20
CA ALA A 105 24.57 1.73 30.22
C ALA A 105 23.90 1.46 28.87
N CYS A 106 22.74 2.07 28.58
CA CYS A 106 21.98 1.79 27.36
C CYS A 106 21.20 3.01 26.87
N VAL A 107 21.48 3.45 25.65
CA VAL A 107 20.95 4.68 25.06
C VAL A 107 20.63 4.47 23.59
N VAL A 108 19.47 4.96 23.15
CA VAL A 108 19.13 5.03 21.73
C VAL A 108 19.37 6.44 21.24
N LEU A 109 20.14 6.58 20.17
CA LEU A 109 20.36 7.81 19.44
C LEU A 109 19.66 7.76 18.09
N VAL A 110 18.99 8.84 17.70
CA VAL A 110 18.48 9.03 16.34
C VAL A 110 18.97 10.37 15.82
N ALA A 111 19.83 10.34 14.80
CA ALA A 111 20.35 11.52 14.14
C ALA A 111 19.60 11.78 12.83
N GLU A 112 19.06 12.99 12.70
CA GLU A 112 18.55 13.54 11.44
C GLU A 112 19.72 14.14 10.66
N VAL A 113 20.00 13.60 9.47
CA VAL A 113 21.16 13.98 8.66
C VAL A 113 20.72 14.59 7.34
N VAL A 114 21.35 15.69 6.96
CA VAL A 114 21.17 16.36 5.67
C VAL A 114 22.45 16.23 4.87
N ARG A 115 22.35 15.79 3.62
CA ARG A 115 23.46 15.67 2.68
C ARG A 115 23.64 16.96 1.88
N ALA A 116 24.84 17.19 1.35
CA ALA A 116 25.14 18.35 0.52
C ALA A 116 24.26 18.45 -0.76
N ASP A 117 23.70 17.32 -1.22
CA ASP A 117 22.75 17.28 -2.33
C ASP A 117 21.32 17.70 -1.93
N GLY A 118 21.05 17.95 -0.63
CA GLY A 118 19.72 18.27 -0.09
C GLY A 118 18.93 17.05 0.37
N GLY A 119 19.48 15.83 0.19
CA GLY A 119 18.86 14.59 0.65
C GLY A 119 18.85 14.48 2.17
N ARG A 120 17.81 13.86 2.72
CA ARG A 120 17.64 13.66 4.17
C ARG A 120 17.76 12.18 4.52
N GLY A 121 18.33 11.88 5.67
CA GLY A 121 18.45 10.51 6.18
C GLY A 121 18.35 10.43 7.69
N LEU A 122 18.04 9.23 8.19
CA LEU A 122 18.03 8.92 9.60
C LEU A 122 19.12 7.90 9.91
N GLN A 123 19.87 8.17 10.99
CA GLN A 123 20.78 7.21 11.57
C GLN A 123 20.33 6.90 12.99
N THR A 124 19.85 5.68 13.19
CA THR A 124 19.44 5.17 14.51
C THR A 124 20.53 4.26 15.06
N GLN A 125 20.97 4.50 16.28
CA GLN A 125 22.01 3.70 16.94
C GLN A 125 21.62 3.36 18.38
N LEU A 126 21.83 2.11 18.77
CA LEU A 126 21.82 1.67 20.17
C LEU A 126 23.25 1.68 20.68
N TRP A 127 23.51 2.52 21.68
CA TRP A 127 24.79 2.65 22.35
C TRP A 127 24.75 2.01 23.73
N VAL A 128 25.78 1.22 24.03
CA VAL A 128 25.98 0.59 25.33
C VAL A 128 27.28 1.05 25.97
N ALA A 129 27.28 1.25 27.29
CA ALA A 129 28.49 1.60 28.01
C ALA A 129 29.35 0.35 28.24
N ALA A 130 30.65 0.46 28.02
CA ALA A 130 31.60 -0.65 28.05
C ALA A 130 31.86 -1.22 29.46
N ASP A 131 31.36 -0.60 30.53
CA ASP A 131 31.49 -1.12 31.90
C ASP A 131 30.18 -0.92 32.70
N GLY A 132 29.62 -2.02 33.21
CA GLY A 132 28.46 -2.03 34.12
C GLY A 132 28.80 -1.51 35.53
N PRO A 133 27.79 -1.25 36.38
CA PRO A 133 27.96 -0.57 37.66
C PRO A 133 28.73 -1.46 38.66
N GLY A 134 30.03 -1.19 38.87
CA GLY A 134 30.85 -1.98 39.79
C GLY A 134 32.30 -1.55 40.06
N SER A 135 32.88 -0.55 39.38
CA SER A 135 34.23 -0.07 39.70
C SER A 135 34.18 1.19 40.58
N GLY A 136 34.31 0.98 41.88
CA GLY A 136 34.54 2.06 42.84
C GLY A 136 35.92 2.67 42.64
N GLY A 137 35.96 3.83 41.99
CA GLY A 137 37.15 4.66 41.89
C GLY A 137 36.75 6.10 41.57
N ASP A 138 37.04 7.01 42.50
CA ASP A 138 36.92 8.45 42.32
C ASP A 138 37.79 8.89 41.12
N ALA A 139 37.15 9.20 39.99
CA ALA A 139 37.81 9.79 38.84
C ALA A 139 37.67 11.31 38.89
N THR A 140 38.72 11.99 39.35
CA THR A 140 38.85 13.45 39.29
C THR A 140 39.51 13.87 37.98
N GLY A 141 38.81 14.72 37.21
CA GLY A 141 39.39 15.79 36.37
C GLY A 141 40.43 15.41 35.31
N ASP A 142 39.97 14.84 34.19
CA ASP A 142 40.39 15.07 32.78
C ASP A 142 39.85 13.95 31.85
N ASP A 143 39.19 12.92 32.40
CA ASP A 143 38.64 11.74 31.72
C ASP A 143 37.36 11.98 30.86
N ALA A 144 37.08 13.23 30.46
CA ALA A 144 35.83 13.59 29.79
C ALA A 144 35.77 13.24 28.29
N ALA A 145 36.82 12.64 27.73
CA ALA A 145 36.95 12.39 26.29
C ALA A 145 36.62 10.93 25.91
N GLY A 146 35.35 10.53 26.00
CA GLY A 146 34.76 9.37 25.29
C GLY A 146 35.35 7.96 25.49
N ASN A 147 36.48 7.83 26.18
CA ASN A 147 37.31 6.62 26.26
C ASN A 147 37.51 6.17 27.72
N ASP A 148 37.82 4.89 27.93
CA ASP A 148 38.21 4.29 29.20
C ASP A 148 39.69 4.56 29.52
N ALA A 149 40.15 4.16 30.71
CA ALA A 149 41.53 4.35 31.17
C ALA A 149 42.59 3.65 30.29
N ALA A 150 42.18 2.76 29.38
CA ALA A 150 43.03 2.08 28.39
C ALA A 150 42.95 2.73 26.99
N GLY A 151 42.25 3.86 26.85
CA GLY A 151 42.07 4.59 25.59
C GLY A 151 41.00 4.01 24.65
N ARG A 152 40.20 3.03 25.09
CA ARG A 152 39.13 2.39 24.28
C ARG A 152 37.82 3.15 24.46
N PRO A 153 36.86 3.11 23.52
CA PRO A 153 35.64 3.91 23.64
C PRO A 153 34.75 3.36 24.75
N ARG A 154 34.33 4.25 25.65
CA ARG A 154 33.43 3.94 26.77
C ARG A 154 32.02 3.64 26.31
N TRP A 155 31.61 4.17 25.16
CA TRP A 155 30.33 3.89 24.53
C TRP A 155 30.55 3.17 23.21
N ARG A 156 29.81 2.06 23.01
CA ARG A 156 29.92 1.24 21.80
C ARG A 156 28.56 1.04 21.16
N VAL A 157 28.55 1.00 19.84
CA VAL A 157 27.35 0.74 19.04
C VAL A 157 27.04 -0.75 19.05
N ALA A 158 25.96 -1.14 19.72
CA ALA A 158 25.45 -2.50 19.74
C ALA A 158 24.51 -2.78 18.54
N ALA A 159 23.81 -1.75 18.06
CA ALA A 159 22.99 -1.84 16.86
C ALA A 159 22.99 -0.51 16.10
N ALA A 160 23.01 -0.55 14.77
CA ALA A 160 22.85 0.63 13.92
C ALA A 160 21.91 0.38 12.74
N HIS A 161 21.08 1.36 12.41
CA HIS A 161 20.28 1.39 11.19
C HIS A 161 20.44 2.74 10.49
N VAL A 162 20.59 2.71 9.16
CA VAL A 162 20.68 3.91 8.34
C VAL A 162 19.64 3.85 7.22
N SER A 163 18.86 4.93 7.07
CA SER A 163 17.91 5.13 5.99
C SER A 163 18.10 6.51 5.35
N GLY A 164 17.71 6.66 4.08
CA GLY A 164 17.87 7.90 3.33
C GLY A 164 16.80 8.10 2.28
N SER A 165 16.50 9.35 1.96
CA SER A 165 15.65 9.80 0.86
C SER A 165 16.42 10.84 0.03
N PRO A 166 16.37 10.79 -1.30
CA PRO A 166 17.03 11.78 -2.15
C PRO A 166 16.44 13.18 -1.92
N ALA A 167 17.20 14.22 -2.29
CA ALA A 167 16.74 15.60 -2.22
C ALA A 167 15.47 15.79 -3.06
N ARG A 168 14.49 16.53 -2.53
CA ARG A 168 13.42 17.09 -3.39
C ARG A 168 14.08 18.11 -4.31
N GLN A 169 14.13 17.84 -5.61
CA GLN A 169 14.52 18.84 -6.59
C GLN A 169 13.38 19.87 -6.71
N GLU A 170 13.60 21.07 -6.17
CA GLU A 170 12.84 22.24 -6.63
C GLU A 170 13.30 22.56 -8.05
N ALA A 171 12.38 22.53 -9.01
CA ALA A 171 12.68 22.76 -10.41
C ALA A 171 13.12 24.22 -10.65
N PRO A 172 14.20 24.49 -11.41
CA PRO A 172 14.52 25.84 -11.84
C PRO A 172 13.47 26.32 -12.85
N ALA A 173 13.08 27.58 -12.73
CA ALA A 173 12.16 28.21 -13.67
C ALA A 173 12.79 28.31 -15.06
N GLY A 174 12.28 27.50 -15.99
CA GLY A 174 12.38 27.70 -17.44
C GLY A 174 13.57 27.04 -18.14
N SER A 175 13.34 25.85 -18.71
CA SER A 175 13.99 25.41 -19.96
C SER A 175 13.40 24.08 -20.49
N ALA A 176 12.74 24.14 -21.66
CA ALA A 176 12.59 23.11 -22.72
C ALA A 176 12.09 21.67 -22.35
N PRO A 177 11.61 20.85 -23.32
CA PRO A 177 10.64 19.79 -23.05
C PRO A 177 11.25 18.62 -22.26
N ALA A 178 10.42 18.07 -21.36
CA ALA A 178 10.77 17.07 -20.36
C ALA A 178 11.39 15.80 -20.97
N ASP A 179 12.44 15.30 -20.31
CA ASP A 179 12.93 13.93 -20.48
C ASP A 179 11.78 12.92 -20.38
N PRO A 180 11.82 11.78 -21.10
CA PRO A 180 10.80 10.76 -20.97
C PRO A 180 10.69 10.29 -19.51
N PRO A 181 9.46 10.12 -18.98
CA PRO A 181 9.27 9.67 -17.61
C PRO A 181 10.02 8.36 -17.36
N SER A 182 10.57 8.20 -16.15
CA SER A 182 11.21 6.96 -15.72
C SER A 182 10.30 5.75 -15.99
N GLU A 183 10.87 4.56 -16.18
CA GLU A 183 10.08 3.35 -16.45
C GLU A 183 8.97 3.11 -15.41
N ALA A 184 9.25 3.43 -14.14
CA ALA A 184 8.27 3.40 -13.06
C ALA A 184 7.13 4.42 -13.24
N ALA A 185 7.43 5.64 -13.69
CA ALA A 185 6.41 6.65 -13.96
C ALA A 185 5.55 6.28 -15.20
N ARG A 186 6.15 5.66 -16.23
CA ARG A 186 5.42 5.10 -17.39
C ARG A 186 4.50 3.94 -17.03
N ALA A 187 4.91 3.14 -16.04
CA ALA A 187 4.08 2.06 -15.53
C ALA A 187 2.89 2.58 -14.73
N VAL A 188 3.00 3.72 -14.04
CA VAL A 188 1.86 4.34 -13.33
C VAL A 188 0.96 5.12 -14.28
N TRP A 189 1.52 5.98 -15.13
CA TRP A 189 0.80 6.96 -15.93
C TRP A 189 0.87 6.64 -17.42
N ARG A 190 -0.30 6.61 -18.07
CA ARG A 190 -0.39 6.66 -19.53
C ARG A 190 -0.27 8.09 -20.04
N ALA A 191 -0.96 9.03 -19.38
CA ALA A 191 -0.89 10.45 -19.68
C ALA A 191 -0.93 11.26 -18.38
N ARG A 192 -0.12 12.31 -18.31
CA ARG A 192 -0.05 13.27 -17.19
C ARG A 192 0.38 14.63 -17.74
N ALA A 193 0.20 15.70 -16.97
CA ALA A 193 0.76 17.00 -17.36
C ALA A 193 2.29 16.94 -17.39
N ASP A 194 2.91 17.84 -18.14
CA ASP A 194 4.37 17.89 -18.27
C ASP A 194 5.05 18.23 -16.94
N ARG A 195 4.40 19.10 -16.15
CA ARG A 195 4.85 19.44 -14.80
C ARG A 195 4.09 18.63 -13.76
N ASP A 196 4.82 18.10 -12.78
CA ASP A 196 4.24 17.28 -11.70
C ASP A 196 3.27 18.07 -10.79
N ASP A 197 3.35 19.41 -10.78
CA ASP A 197 2.47 20.31 -10.01
C ASP A 197 1.21 20.75 -10.77
N GLU A 198 1.07 20.42 -12.05
CA GLU A 198 -0.05 20.82 -12.89
C GLU A 198 -1.04 19.65 -13.09
N PRO A 199 -2.36 19.89 -13.00
CA PRO A 199 -3.33 18.85 -13.31
C PRO A 199 -3.43 18.62 -14.82
N LEU A 200 -3.65 17.37 -15.23
CA LEU A 200 -3.99 17.04 -16.62
C LEU A 200 -5.34 17.69 -17.02
N VAL A 201 -6.31 17.68 -16.11
CA VAL A 201 -7.59 18.39 -16.27
C VAL A 201 -7.94 19.05 -14.94
N ALA A 202 -8.06 20.37 -14.93
CA ALA A 202 -8.46 21.14 -13.76
C ALA A 202 -9.94 20.93 -13.41
N GLY A 203 -10.22 20.75 -12.13
CA GLY A 203 -11.56 20.71 -11.56
C GLY A 203 -12.19 22.10 -11.42
N ALA A 204 -13.43 22.12 -10.95
CA ALA A 204 -14.13 23.36 -10.63
C ALA A 204 -13.38 24.15 -9.55
N PRO A 205 -13.41 25.49 -9.58
CA PRO A 205 -12.69 26.32 -8.63
C PRO A 205 -13.22 26.21 -7.19
N ALA A 206 -14.36 25.55 -6.95
CA ALA A 206 -14.89 25.31 -5.63
C ALA A 206 -15.62 23.96 -5.60
N GLY A 207 -15.74 23.38 -4.40
CA GLY A 207 -16.48 22.15 -4.19
C GLY A 207 -15.90 21.33 -3.04
N PRO A 208 -16.61 20.26 -2.62
CA PRO A 208 -16.25 19.47 -1.46
C PRO A 208 -14.96 18.65 -1.65
N LEU A 209 -14.47 18.51 -2.88
CA LEU A 209 -13.23 17.80 -3.21
C LEU A 209 -12.12 18.75 -3.69
N ARG A 210 -12.30 20.06 -3.56
CA ARG A 210 -11.25 21.04 -3.89
C ARG A 210 -9.93 20.70 -3.20
N GLY A 211 -8.85 20.74 -3.96
CA GLY A 211 -7.49 20.47 -3.49
C GLY A 211 -7.15 18.98 -3.40
N LEU A 212 -8.04 18.09 -3.85
CA LEU A 212 -7.72 16.68 -4.06
C LEU A 212 -7.40 16.43 -5.52
N SER A 213 -6.47 15.51 -5.75
CA SER A 213 -6.08 15.05 -7.08
C SER A 213 -6.51 13.60 -7.34
N VAL A 214 -6.88 13.29 -8.59
CA VAL A 214 -7.44 11.99 -9.01
C VAL A 214 -6.57 11.34 -10.08
N ALA A 215 -6.12 10.11 -9.81
CA ALA A 215 -5.56 9.20 -10.81
C ALA A 215 -6.71 8.43 -11.48
N VAL A 216 -7.02 8.75 -12.73
CA VAL A 216 -8.14 8.13 -13.47
C VAL A 216 -7.65 6.92 -14.23
N LYS A 217 -8.16 5.72 -13.93
CA LYS A 217 -7.82 4.50 -14.69
C LYS A 217 -8.06 4.69 -16.19
N ASP A 218 -7.18 4.13 -17.02
CA ASP A 218 -7.25 4.17 -18.48
C ASP A 218 -8.35 3.25 -19.07
N LEU A 219 -9.54 3.33 -18.49
CA LEU A 219 -10.79 2.77 -19.01
C LEU A 219 -11.89 3.81 -19.06
N PHE A 220 -11.71 4.96 -18.40
CA PHE A 220 -12.70 6.03 -18.34
C PHE A 220 -12.47 7.01 -19.49
N ALA A 221 -13.56 7.47 -20.08
CA ALA A 221 -13.54 8.57 -21.01
C ALA A 221 -13.10 9.84 -20.28
N VAL A 222 -12.07 10.48 -20.79
CA VAL A 222 -11.60 11.80 -20.34
C VAL A 222 -11.56 12.68 -21.57
N ARG A 223 -12.40 13.73 -21.58
CA ARG A 223 -12.56 14.64 -22.71
C ARG A 223 -11.21 15.09 -23.27
N GLY A 224 -11.03 14.97 -24.58
CA GLY A 224 -9.82 15.36 -25.29
C GLY A 224 -8.71 14.30 -25.30
N TYR A 225 -8.87 13.18 -24.60
CA TYR A 225 -7.89 12.10 -24.55
C TYR A 225 -8.48 10.79 -25.07
N PRO A 226 -7.71 9.99 -25.83
CA PRO A 226 -8.12 8.63 -26.20
C PRO A 226 -8.01 7.70 -25.00
N THR A 227 -8.95 6.77 -24.85
CA THR A 227 -8.90 5.69 -23.84
C THR A 227 -8.10 4.49 -24.36
N GLY A 228 -7.03 4.11 -23.67
CA GLY A 228 -6.09 3.10 -24.13
C GLY A 228 -6.37 1.67 -23.67
N ALA A 229 -7.19 1.48 -22.64
CA ALA A 229 -7.56 0.17 -22.10
C ALA A 229 -6.35 -0.74 -21.77
N GLY A 230 -5.20 -0.14 -21.46
CA GLY A 230 -3.96 -0.87 -21.19
C GLY A 230 -3.44 -1.69 -22.38
N ASN A 231 -3.80 -1.34 -23.62
CA ASN A 231 -3.33 -2.02 -24.83
C ASN A 231 -2.87 -1.00 -25.90
N PRO A 232 -1.65 -1.10 -26.45
CA PRO A 232 -1.13 -0.12 -27.41
C PRO A 232 -1.85 -0.17 -28.77
N THR A 233 -2.28 -1.34 -29.23
CA THR A 233 -3.04 -1.48 -30.49
C THR A 233 -4.42 -0.85 -30.36
N TRP A 234 -5.08 -1.05 -29.23
CA TRP A 234 -6.35 -0.38 -28.89
C TRP A 234 -6.15 1.14 -28.88
N LEU A 235 -5.14 1.62 -28.15
CA LEU A 235 -4.85 3.04 -28.02
C LEU A 235 -4.55 3.71 -29.38
N ALA A 236 -3.82 3.04 -30.26
CA ALA A 236 -3.49 3.57 -31.59
C ALA A 236 -4.72 3.79 -32.50
N GLN A 237 -5.83 3.09 -32.22
CA GLN A 237 -7.09 3.21 -32.96
C GLN A 237 -8.11 4.09 -32.26
N ALA A 238 -7.90 4.36 -30.96
CA ALA A 238 -8.79 5.15 -30.16
C ALA A 238 -8.76 6.63 -30.58
N ARG A 239 -9.94 7.26 -30.62
CA ARG A 239 -10.08 8.69 -30.86
C ARG A 239 -10.17 9.42 -29.54
N PRO A 240 -9.77 10.70 -29.47
CA PRO A 240 -10.05 11.54 -28.31
C PRO A 240 -11.53 11.51 -27.94
N GLU A 241 -11.82 11.29 -26.66
CA GLU A 241 -13.19 11.24 -26.16
C GLU A 241 -13.83 12.64 -26.22
N PRO A 242 -15.08 12.78 -26.69
CA PRO A 242 -15.74 14.08 -26.79
C PRO A 242 -16.16 14.64 -25.42
N ASP A 243 -16.41 13.74 -24.46
CA ASP A 243 -16.94 14.05 -23.13
C ASP A 243 -16.23 13.23 -22.05
N HIS A 244 -16.34 13.69 -20.80
CA HIS A 244 -15.90 12.90 -19.66
C HIS A 244 -16.94 11.82 -19.32
N ALA A 245 -16.48 10.66 -18.85
CA ALA A 245 -17.35 9.69 -18.18
C ALA A 245 -18.06 10.38 -16.99
N PRO A 246 -19.34 10.07 -16.68
CA PRO A 246 -20.09 10.78 -15.65
C PRO A 246 -19.41 10.81 -14.28
N ALA A 247 -18.70 9.73 -13.91
CA ALA A 247 -17.93 9.70 -12.67
C ALA A 247 -16.78 10.71 -12.68
N VAL A 248 -16.03 10.82 -13.79
CA VAL A 248 -14.95 11.81 -13.95
C VAL A 248 -15.52 13.23 -13.93
N ALA A 249 -16.62 13.47 -14.66
CA ALA A 249 -17.31 14.76 -14.68
C ALA A 249 -17.79 15.19 -13.29
N ALA A 250 -18.35 14.26 -12.50
CA ALA A 250 -18.81 14.54 -11.14
C ALA A 250 -17.67 14.91 -10.18
N LEU A 251 -16.51 14.25 -10.29
CA LEU A 251 -15.33 14.59 -9.49
C LEU A 251 -14.77 15.96 -9.85
N LEU A 252 -14.63 16.26 -11.14
CA LEU A 252 -14.22 17.56 -11.64
C LEU A 252 -15.18 18.67 -11.17
N ALA A 253 -16.49 18.45 -11.31
CA ALA A 253 -17.51 19.40 -10.85
C ALA A 253 -17.49 19.61 -9.33
N ALA A 254 -17.06 18.62 -8.56
CA ALA A 254 -16.86 18.73 -7.11
C ALA A 254 -15.52 19.37 -6.71
N GLY A 255 -14.71 19.80 -7.69
CA GLY A 255 -13.46 20.53 -7.51
C GLY A 255 -12.21 19.66 -7.41
N ALA A 256 -12.30 18.35 -7.62
CA ALA A 256 -11.12 17.50 -7.69
C ALA A 256 -10.43 17.67 -9.05
N ASP A 257 -9.10 17.74 -9.04
CA ASP A 257 -8.30 17.79 -10.27
C ASP A 257 -7.98 16.39 -10.77
N VAL A 258 -7.90 16.18 -12.09
CA VAL A 258 -7.34 14.95 -12.65
C VAL A 258 -5.83 15.13 -12.74
N ALA A 259 -5.08 14.39 -11.92
CA ALA A 259 -3.61 14.38 -11.97
C ALA A 259 -3.10 13.73 -13.27
N GLY A 260 -3.78 12.66 -13.71
CA GLY A 260 -3.42 11.95 -14.91
C GLY A 260 -4.33 10.77 -15.20
N ILE A 261 -4.13 10.19 -16.38
CA ILE A 261 -4.73 8.94 -16.81
C ILE A 261 -3.74 7.83 -16.49
N ALA A 262 -4.08 7.01 -15.52
CA ALA A 262 -3.24 5.97 -14.96
C ALA A 262 -3.41 4.63 -15.70
N GLN A 263 -2.33 3.88 -15.82
CA GLN A 263 -2.32 2.57 -16.46
C GLN A 263 -3.25 1.56 -15.79
N THR A 264 -3.63 0.54 -16.56
CA THR A 264 -4.48 -0.57 -16.12
C THR A 264 -3.89 -1.88 -16.62
N ASP A 265 -4.27 -2.98 -15.97
CA ASP A 265 -4.13 -4.28 -16.63
C ASP A 265 -4.94 -4.26 -17.94
N GLU A 266 -4.38 -4.88 -18.96
CA GLU A 266 -4.92 -4.94 -20.31
C GLU A 266 -6.40 -5.40 -20.33
N LEU A 267 -7.26 -4.56 -20.93
CA LEU A 267 -8.72 -4.72 -21.03
C LEU A 267 -9.41 -5.04 -19.69
N ALA A 268 -8.80 -4.63 -18.58
CA ALA A 268 -9.22 -4.94 -17.22
C ALA A 268 -9.27 -6.44 -16.85
N TYR A 269 -8.88 -7.37 -17.75
CA TYR A 269 -9.17 -8.79 -17.60
C TYR A 269 -8.09 -9.56 -16.80
N SER A 270 -7.70 -8.98 -15.66
CA SER A 270 -6.68 -9.51 -14.76
C SER A 270 -6.89 -9.00 -13.32
N LEU A 271 -6.17 -9.63 -12.38
CA LEU A 271 -6.09 -9.23 -10.97
C LEU A 271 -4.63 -9.01 -10.51
N SER A 272 -3.64 -9.23 -11.38
CA SER A 272 -2.23 -9.22 -10.98
C SER A 272 -1.72 -7.81 -10.76
N GLY A 273 -2.13 -6.84 -11.59
CA GLY A 273 -1.49 -5.52 -11.60
C GLY A 273 -0.33 -5.40 -12.57
N THR A 274 -0.16 -6.37 -13.47
CA THR A 274 0.96 -6.44 -14.43
C THR A 274 0.46 -6.22 -15.85
N ASN A 275 1.15 -5.40 -16.63
CA ASN A 275 0.86 -5.20 -18.04
C ASN A 275 2.11 -5.52 -18.90
N VAL A 276 1.98 -6.41 -19.87
CA VAL A 276 3.12 -6.82 -20.72
C VAL A 276 3.64 -5.68 -21.61
N HIS A 277 2.78 -4.72 -21.94
CA HIS A 277 3.09 -3.61 -22.84
C HIS A 277 3.70 -2.41 -22.11
N TYR A 278 3.24 -2.16 -20.88
CA TYR A 278 3.56 -0.95 -20.12
C TYR A 278 4.31 -1.22 -18.80
N GLY A 279 4.58 -2.48 -18.47
CA GLY A 279 5.25 -2.87 -17.24
C GLY A 279 4.31 -3.03 -16.04
N THR A 280 4.90 -3.08 -14.86
CA THR A 280 4.18 -3.24 -13.59
C THR A 280 4.36 -1.97 -12.76
N PRO A 281 3.28 -1.26 -12.40
CA PRO A 281 3.36 -0.10 -11.51
C PRO A 281 3.98 -0.51 -10.16
N PRO A 282 4.80 0.34 -9.52
CA PRO A 282 5.46 0.00 -8.26
C PRO A 282 4.46 -0.06 -7.09
N ASN A 283 4.57 -1.11 -6.29
CA ASN A 283 3.90 -1.23 -5.00
C ASN A 283 4.87 -0.75 -3.89
N PRO A 284 4.62 0.37 -3.19
CA PRO A 284 5.57 0.91 -2.21
C PRO A 284 5.65 0.08 -0.91
N THR A 285 4.78 -0.91 -0.73
CA THR A 285 4.71 -1.72 0.50
C THR A 285 5.80 -2.78 0.58
N ALA A 286 6.37 -3.18 -0.57
CA ALA A 286 7.54 -4.05 -0.66
C ALA A 286 8.16 -3.99 -2.07
N PRO A 287 9.50 -4.05 -2.21
CA PRO A 287 10.14 -4.18 -3.51
C PRO A 287 9.71 -5.47 -4.23
N GLY A 288 9.54 -5.39 -5.55
CA GLY A 288 9.34 -6.55 -6.41
C GLY A 288 8.01 -7.30 -6.21
N VAL A 289 7.03 -6.72 -5.51
CA VAL A 289 5.67 -7.29 -5.41
C VAL A 289 4.71 -6.57 -6.34
N VAL A 290 3.66 -7.27 -6.75
CA VAL A 290 2.63 -6.67 -7.59
C VAL A 290 1.75 -5.69 -6.81
N PRO A 291 1.24 -4.61 -7.43
CA PRO A 291 0.27 -3.72 -6.81
C PRO A 291 -1.14 -4.33 -6.73
N GLY A 292 -1.40 -5.43 -7.45
CA GLY A 292 -2.75 -5.94 -7.68
C GLY A 292 -3.45 -5.18 -8.80
N GLY A 293 -4.49 -5.77 -9.36
CA GLY A 293 -5.13 -5.25 -10.57
C GLY A 293 -6.62 -5.53 -10.65
N SER A 294 -7.31 -4.99 -11.66
CA SER A 294 -6.74 -4.27 -12.80
C SER A 294 -6.53 -2.77 -12.61
N SER A 295 -6.97 -2.17 -11.49
CA SER A 295 -6.77 -0.74 -11.20
C SER A 295 -5.40 -0.45 -10.60
N SER A 296 -4.36 -0.99 -11.22
CA SER A 296 -2.97 -1.03 -10.72
C SER A 296 -2.28 0.33 -10.72
N GLY A 297 -2.39 1.08 -11.82
CA GLY A 297 -1.89 2.46 -11.92
C GLY A 297 -2.54 3.39 -10.88
N PRO A 298 -3.89 3.48 -10.80
CA PRO A 298 -4.56 4.30 -9.79
C PRO A 298 -4.16 3.96 -8.35
N ALA A 299 -4.06 2.67 -8.02
CA ALA A 299 -3.66 2.26 -6.68
C ALA A 299 -2.21 2.64 -6.36
N SER A 300 -1.30 2.43 -7.31
CA SER A 300 0.11 2.78 -7.13
C SER A 300 0.28 4.30 -7.02
N ALA A 301 -0.42 5.08 -7.85
CA ALA A 301 -0.41 6.54 -7.76
C ALA A 301 -0.84 7.03 -6.36
N VAL A 302 -1.91 6.46 -5.80
CA VAL A 302 -2.37 6.83 -4.45
C VAL A 302 -1.39 6.40 -3.37
N ALA A 303 -0.88 5.16 -3.44
CA ALA A 303 0.04 4.61 -2.46
C ALA A 303 1.39 5.34 -2.44
N LEU A 304 1.84 5.86 -3.59
CA LEU A 304 3.07 6.66 -3.73
C LEU A 304 2.87 8.15 -3.40
N GLY A 305 1.64 8.59 -3.10
CA GLY A 305 1.34 10.00 -2.85
C GLY A 305 1.33 10.88 -4.11
N LEU A 306 1.24 10.28 -5.30
CA LEU A 306 1.15 11.00 -6.59
C LEU A 306 -0.27 11.46 -6.92
N ALA A 307 -1.27 10.88 -6.26
CA ALA A 307 -2.66 11.33 -6.28
C ALA A 307 -3.31 11.07 -4.92
N ASP A 308 -4.41 11.75 -4.62
CA ASP A 308 -5.17 11.53 -3.38
C ASP A 308 -6.22 10.43 -3.54
N VAL A 309 -6.79 10.34 -4.74
CA VAL A 309 -7.87 9.41 -5.08
C VAL A 309 -7.49 8.62 -6.33
N GLY A 310 -7.69 7.31 -6.29
CA GLY A 310 -7.54 6.44 -7.44
C GLY A 310 -8.92 6.05 -7.94
N LEU A 311 -9.35 6.53 -9.12
CA LEU A 311 -10.62 6.11 -9.72
C LEU A 311 -10.38 4.86 -10.56
N GLY A 312 -11.14 3.79 -10.28
CA GLY A 312 -10.95 2.48 -10.90
C GLY A 312 -12.26 1.75 -11.19
N THR A 313 -12.13 0.53 -11.69
CA THR A 313 -13.27 -0.36 -11.92
C THR A 313 -13.09 -1.64 -11.13
N ASP A 314 -14.19 -2.22 -10.64
CA ASP A 314 -14.20 -3.52 -9.96
C ASP A 314 -15.24 -4.44 -10.62
N THR A 315 -14.76 -5.48 -11.30
CA THR A 315 -15.58 -6.56 -11.87
C THR A 315 -15.49 -7.81 -11.00
N GLY A 316 -14.26 -8.24 -10.72
CA GLY A 316 -13.95 -9.42 -9.92
C GLY A 316 -12.98 -9.13 -8.78
N GLY A 317 -12.86 -7.88 -8.31
CA GLY A 317 -11.90 -7.48 -7.28
C GLY A 317 -10.96 -6.36 -7.70
N SER A 318 -11.16 -5.75 -8.87
CA SER A 318 -10.18 -4.86 -9.49
C SER A 318 -9.96 -3.51 -8.81
N VAL A 319 -10.72 -3.18 -7.76
CA VAL A 319 -10.41 -2.11 -6.79
C VAL A 319 -10.00 -2.71 -5.44
N ARG A 320 -10.68 -3.77 -5.01
CA ARG A 320 -10.48 -4.38 -3.69
C ARG A 320 -9.12 -5.07 -3.51
N VAL A 321 -8.65 -5.77 -4.54
CA VAL A 321 -7.36 -6.46 -4.54
C VAL A 321 -6.20 -5.45 -4.48
N PRO A 322 -6.13 -4.42 -5.34
CA PRO A 322 -5.09 -3.43 -5.19
C PRO A 322 -5.18 -2.62 -3.91
N ALA A 323 -6.40 -2.37 -3.37
CA ALA A 323 -6.54 -1.77 -2.04
C ALA A 323 -5.89 -2.63 -0.95
N SER A 324 -6.12 -3.95 -0.99
CA SER A 324 -5.49 -4.93 -0.09
C SER A 324 -3.95 -4.91 -0.18
N TYR A 325 -3.43 -4.99 -1.41
CA TYR A 325 -1.98 -5.15 -1.66
C TYR A 325 -1.18 -3.87 -1.48
N CYS A 326 -1.79 -2.70 -1.68
CA CYS A 326 -1.11 -1.41 -1.58
C CYS A 326 -1.36 -0.69 -0.24
N ALA A 327 -1.94 -1.36 0.75
CA ALA A 327 -2.30 -0.78 2.05
C ALA A 327 -3.23 0.45 1.93
N LEU A 328 -4.25 0.37 1.06
CA LEU A 328 -5.20 1.46 0.84
C LEU A 328 -6.60 1.09 1.31
N PHE A 329 -7.41 2.12 1.54
CA PHE A 329 -8.84 1.99 1.57
C PHE A 329 -9.37 1.90 0.13
N GLY A 330 -10.41 1.11 -0.09
CA GLY A 330 -11.04 1.01 -1.39
C GLY A 330 -12.50 0.61 -1.31
N ILE A 331 -13.30 1.02 -2.29
CA ILE A 331 -14.71 0.64 -2.37
C ILE A 331 -15.09 0.13 -3.75
N ARG A 332 -15.74 -1.03 -3.74
CA ARG A 332 -16.63 -1.48 -4.81
C ARG A 332 -18.05 -1.08 -4.38
N PRO A 333 -18.74 -0.16 -5.05
CA PRO A 333 -20.11 0.15 -4.67
C PRO A 333 -21.09 -0.95 -5.13
N SER A 334 -22.34 -0.83 -4.70
CA SER A 334 -23.47 -1.59 -5.22
C SER A 334 -23.50 -1.48 -6.73
N HIS A 335 -23.81 -2.58 -7.41
CA HIS A 335 -23.89 -2.57 -8.87
C HIS A 335 -24.95 -1.57 -9.34
N GLY A 336 -24.56 -0.68 -10.27
CA GLY A 336 -25.41 0.40 -10.78
C GLY A 336 -25.51 1.66 -9.90
N ALA A 337 -24.89 1.71 -8.71
CA ALA A 337 -24.94 2.91 -7.87
C ALA A 337 -24.17 4.09 -8.47
N VAL A 338 -23.08 3.81 -9.19
CA VAL A 338 -22.31 4.81 -9.94
C VAL A 338 -22.35 4.42 -11.42
N SER A 339 -22.65 5.38 -12.29
CA SER A 339 -22.77 5.14 -13.73
C SER A 339 -21.45 4.64 -14.33
N THR A 340 -21.52 3.59 -15.14
CA THR A 340 -20.41 3.05 -15.93
C THR A 340 -20.42 3.58 -17.38
N ALA A 341 -21.26 4.56 -17.70
CA ALA A 341 -21.24 5.18 -19.02
C ALA A 341 -19.87 5.84 -19.30
N GLY A 342 -19.38 5.71 -20.53
CA GLY A 342 -18.03 6.17 -20.88
C GLY A 342 -16.90 5.36 -20.22
N VAL A 343 -17.17 4.14 -19.77
CA VAL A 343 -16.15 3.20 -19.29
C VAL A 343 -16.04 2.03 -20.27
N VAL A 344 -14.83 1.68 -20.68
CA VAL A 344 -14.57 0.47 -21.48
C VAL A 344 -15.02 -0.75 -20.65
N PRO A 345 -16.05 -1.50 -21.09
CA PRO A 345 -16.64 -2.56 -20.28
C PRO A 345 -15.72 -3.77 -20.22
N LEU A 346 -15.86 -4.61 -19.18
CA LEU A 346 -15.34 -5.97 -19.18
C LEU A 346 -16.50 -6.95 -19.12
N ALA A 347 -17.37 -6.81 -18.12
CA ALA A 347 -18.57 -7.62 -17.99
C ALA A 347 -19.66 -6.74 -17.34
N PRO A 348 -20.49 -6.06 -18.14
CA PRO A 348 -21.41 -5.02 -17.67
C PRO A 348 -22.31 -5.43 -16.51
N SER A 349 -22.68 -6.71 -16.40
CA SER A 349 -23.53 -7.18 -15.30
C SER A 349 -22.79 -7.31 -13.95
N PHE A 350 -21.49 -7.05 -13.92
CA PHE A 350 -20.62 -7.08 -12.74
C PHE A 350 -19.79 -5.80 -12.56
N ASP A 351 -19.56 -5.04 -13.64
CA ASP A 351 -18.71 -3.86 -13.63
C ASP A 351 -19.27 -2.76 -12.71
N THR A 352 -18.39 -2.17 -11.92
CA THR A 352 -18.69 -1.04 -11.04
C THR A 352 -17.58 -0.01 -11.10
N VAL A 353 -17.91 1.27 -10.96
CA VAL A 353 -16.95 2.36 -10.76
C VAL A 353 -16.63 2.44 -9.27
N GLY A 354 -15.40 2.12 -8.89
CA GLY A 354 -14.93 2.18 -7.51
C GLY A 354 -13.77 3.14 -7.35
N TRP A 355 -13.36 3.42 -6.12
CA TRP A 355 -12.23 4.30 -5.86
C TRP A 355 -11.40 3.86 -4.66
N LEU A 356 -10.17 4.36 -4.62
CA LEU A 356 -9.16 4.12 -3.59
C LEU A 356 -8.72 5.43 -2.93
N ALA A 357 -8.34 5.38 -1.66
CA ALA A 357 -7.75 6.49 -0.91
C ALA A 357 -6.80 5.97 0.18
N ARG A 358 -5.90 6.84 0.68
CA ARG A 358 -5.02 6.54 1.82
C ARG A 358 -5.74 6.52 3.17
N ASP A 359 -6.89 7.20 3.25
CA ASP A 359 -7.67 7.32 4.48
C ASP A 359 -9.18 7.18 4.22
N ALA A 360 -9.91 6.78 5.26
CA ALA A 360 -11.35 6.54 5.20
C ALA A 360 -12.17 7.82 4.97
N ALA A 361 -11.69 8.98 5.44
CA ALA A 361 -12.41 10.24 5.32
C ALA A 361 -12.42 10.74 3.86
N THR A 362 -11.27 10.66 3.17
CA THR A 362 -11.16 10.92 1.74
C THR A 362 -12.01 9.95 0.94
N LEU A 363 -11.98 8.64 1.27
CA LEU A 363 -12.85 7.65 0.63
C LEU A 363 -14.34 8.01 0.78
N ALA A 364 -14.77 8.44 1.97
CA ALA A 364 -16.14 8.84 2.26
C ALA A 364 -16.54 10.16 1.58
N ARG A 365 -15.64 11.15 1.50
CA ARG A 365 -15.88 12.42 0.78
C ARG A 365 -16.15 12.19 -0.70
N VAL A 366 -15.37 11.32 -1.34
CA VAL A 366 -15.61 10.91 -2.74
C VAL A 366 -16.96 10.19 -2.87
N GLY A 367 -17.28 9.30 -1.93
CA GLY A 367 -18.57 8.62 -1.87
C GLY A 367 -19.76 9.57 -1.73
N ALA A 368 -19.60 10.69 -1.01
CA ALA A 368 -20.65 11.70 -0.88
C ALA A 368 -21.02 12.36 -2.22
N VAL A 369 -20.05 12.44 -3.14
CA VAL A 369 -20.21 12.98 -4.51
C VAL A 369 -20.74 11.93 -5.48
N LEU A 370 -20.16 10.72 -5.47
CA LEU A 370 -20.44 9.72 -6.51
C LEU A 370 -21.67 8.85 -6.22
N LEU A 371 -21.97 8.57 -4.94
CA LEU A 371 -23.06 7.66 -4.58
C LEU A 371 -24.40 8.40 -4.54
N PRO A 372 -25.51 7.71 -4.89
CA PRO A 372 -26.84 8.25 -4.66
C PRO A 372 -27.05 8.57 -3.17
N PRO A 373 -28.01 9.44 -2.84
CA PRO A 373 -28.41 9.67 -1.45
C PRO A 373 -28.69 8.37 -0.71
N ALA A 374 -28.40 8.34 0.59
CA ALA A 374 -28.65 7.15 1.40
C ALA A 374 -30.14 6.81 1.40
N ASP A 375 -30.47 5.55 1.11
CA ASP A 375 -31.82 5.06 1.31
C ASP A 375 -32.10 4.95 2.82
N ARG A 376 -33.11 5.68 3.29
CA ARG A 376 -33.52 5.63 4.70
C ARG A 376 -34.10 4.27 5.10
N ALA A 377 -34.54 3.47 4.14
CA ALA A 377 -35.02 2.11 4.37
C ALA A 377 -33.87 1.08 4.43
N ALA A 378 -32.65 1.44 4.02
CA ALA A 378 -31.52 0.54 4.10
C ALA A 378 -31.17 0.25 5.58
N PRO A 379 -30.98 -1.02 5.97
CA PRO A 379 -30.68 -1.34 7.35
C PRO A 379 -29.31 -0.78 7.74
N ALA A 380 -29.24 -0.19 8.94
CA ALA A 380 -27.96 0.18 9.54
C ALA A 380 -27.15 -1.09 9.86
N PRO A 381 -25.81 -1.04 9.80
CA PRO A 381 -24.96 -2.12 10.29
C PRO A 381 -25.31 -2.50 11.73
N ALA A 382 -25.63 -3.77 11.97
CA ALA A 382 -26.10 -4.29 13.25
C ALA A 382 -25.15 -5.32 13.87
N GLU A 383 -24.40 -6.04 13.05
CA GLU A 383 -23.43 -7.04 13.48
C GLU A 383 -22.35 -7.26 12.42
N LEU A 384 -21.20 -7.78 12.84
CA LEU A 384 -20.16 -8.32 11.97
C LEU A 384 -20.34 -9.83 11.83
N LEU A 385 -20.49 -10.32 10.60
CA LEU A 385 -20.61 -11.73 10.28
C LEU A 385 -19.26 -12.27 9.80
N LEU A 386 -18.65 -13.20 10.54
CA LEU A 386 -17.43 -13.90 10.12
C LEU A 386 -17.79 -15.29 9.61
N ALA A 387 -17.43 -15.59 8.36
CA ALA A 387 -17.73 -16.87 7.72
C ALA A 387 -16.46 -17.72 7.56
N ASP A 388 -16.48 -18.95 8.08
CA ASP A 388 -15.30 -19.83 8.04
C ASP A 388 -14.95 -20.27 6.63
N ASP A 389 -15.95 -20.59 5.80
CA ASP A 389 -15.75 -20.98 4.40
C ASP A 389 -15.05 -19.92 3.56
N LEU A 390 -15.26 -18.62 3.85
CA LEU A 390 -14.50 -17.54 3.22
C LEU A 390 -13.14 -17.30 3.88
N THR A 391 -13.08 -17.33 5.21
CA THR A 391 -11.82 -17.11 5.94
C THR A 391 -10.77 -18.15 5.57
N THR A 392 -11.18 -19.41 5.40
CA THR A 392 -10.29 -20.55 5.08
C THR A 392 -9.87 -20.64 3.61
N LEU A 393 -10.42 -19.81 2.71
CA LEU A 393 -9.91 -19.68 1.34
C LEU A 393 -8.56 -18.95 1.26
N ALA A 394 -8.25 -18.12 2.27
CA ALA A 394 -6.98 -17.44 2.35
C ALA A 394 -5.88 -18.36 2.90
N GLU A 395 -4.64 -17.97 2.69
CA GLU A 395 -3.48 -18.61 3.34
C GLU A 395 -3.70 -18.68 4.86
N PRO A 396 -3.23 -19.74 5.53
CA PRO A 396 -3.47 -19.93 6.97
C PRO A 396 -3.08 -18.72 7.84
N GLU A 397 -1.99 -18.04 7.48
CA GLU A 397 -1.51 -16.85 8.18
C GLU A 397 -2.47 -15.66 8.03
N VAL A 398 -3.07 -15.49 6.85
CA VAL A 398 -4.09 -14.47 6.59
C VAL A 398 -5.38 -14.79 7.32
N ALA A 399 -5.81 -16.06 7.31
CA ALA A 399 -6.98 -16.52 8.04
C ALA A 399 -6.83 -16.29 9.56
N ALA A 400 -5.65 -16.60 10.10
CA ALA A 400 -5.31 -16.37 11.50
C ALA A 400 -5.28 -14.87 11.84
N ALA A 401 -4.63 -14.05 11.00
CA ALA A 401 -4.58 -12.60 11.19
C ALA A 401 -5.97 -11.96 11.17
N LEU A 402 -6.85 -12.38 10.24
CA LEU A 402 -8.23 -11.90 10.22
C LEU A 402 -8.97 -12.29 11.51
N THR A 403 -8.89 -13.57 11.90
CA THR A 403 -9.55 -14.08 13.10
C THR A 403 -9.12 -13.31 14.35
N ALA A 404 -7.83 -12.97 14.44
CA ALA A 404 -7.28 -12.17 15.55
C ALA A 404 -7.72 -10.69 15.51
N ALA A 405 -7.89 -10.11 14.32
CA ALA A 405 -8.24 -8.70 14.17
C ALA A 405 -9.74 -8.40 14.37
N VAL A 406 -10.62 -9.36 14.08
CA VAL A 406 -12.09 -9.17 14.11
C VAL A 406 -12.62 -8.65 15.47
N PRO A 407 -12.17 -9.14 16.64
CA PRO A 407 -12.61 -8.59 17.93
C PRO A 407 -12.27 -7.11 18.11
N GLY A 408 -11.07 -6.68 17.68
CA GLY A 408 -10.65 -5.28 17.75
C GLY A 408 -11.47 -4.39 16.80
N LEU A 409 -11.73 -4.88 15.59
CA LEU A 409 -12.62 -4.21 14.63
C LEU A 409 -14.04 -4.08 15.20
N ALA A 410 -14.59 -5.15 15.76
CA ALA A 410 -15.92 -5.17 16.38
C ALA A 410 -16.05 -4.12 17.50
N ALA A 411 -15.03 -4.05 18.36
CA ALA A 411 -14.96 -3.06 19.43
C ALA A 411 -14.89 -1.62 18.89
N SER A 412 -14.10 -1.36 17.84
CA SER A 412 -13.97 -0.01 17.29
C SER A 412 -15.25 0.51 16.64
N VAL A 413 -16.06 -0.38 16.06
CA VAL A 413 -17.36 0.01 15.47
C VAL A 413 -18.55 -0.17 16.42
N GLY A 414 -18.35 -0.79 17.58
CA GLY A 414 -19.40 -1.06 18.56
C GLY A 414 -20.45 -2.05 18.08
N LEU A 415 -20.06 -3.07 17.30
CA LEU A 415 -20.95 -4.10 16.77
C LEU A 415 -20.57 -5.47 17.31
N PRO A 416 -21.53 -6.35 17.64
CA PRO A 416 -21.24 -7.73 18.00
C PRO A 416 -20.70 -8.53 16.80
N VAL A 417 -20.00 -9.63 17.08
CA VAL A 417 -19.52 -10.58 16.07
C VAL A 417 -20.34 -11.85 16.14
N ARG A 418 -20.87 -12.29 14.99
CA ARG A 418 -21.47 -13.61 14.81
C ARG A 418 -20.61 -14.43 13.85
N ARG A 419 -20.22 -15.62 14.28
CA ARG A 419 -19.46 -16.56 13.44
C ARG A 419 -20.39 -17.63 12.86
N VAL A 420 -20.23 -17.94 11.59
CA VAL A 420 -20.98 -19.02 10.92
C VAL A 420 -20.03 -19.96 10.18
N PRO A 421 -20.34 -21.27 10.12
CA PRO A 421 -19.48 -22.22 9.42
C PRO A 421 -19.37 -21.93 7.92
N ALA A 422 -20.46 -21.46 7.29
CA ALA A 422 -20.47 -21.17 5.87
C ALA A 422 -21.56 -20.17 5.48
N VAL A 423 -21.25 -19.31 4.50
CA VAL A 423 -22.26 -18.48 3.81
C VAL A 423 -22.65 -19.07 2.46
N ALA A 424 -21.75 -19.81 1.81
CA ALA A 424 -22.01 -20.44 0.53
C ALA A 424 -22.51 -21.89 0.67
N GLY A 425 -22.32 -22.50 1.84
CA GLY A 425 -22.70 -23.89 2.10
C GLY A 425 -21.96 -24.88 1.18
N GLY A 426 -20.65 -24.71 1.02
CA GLY A 426 -19.82 -25.56 0.15
C GLY A 426 -19.91 -25.23 -1.35
N ARG A 427 -20.62 -24.17 -1.76
CA ARG A 427 -20.84 -23.81 -3.18
C ARG A 427 -19.86 -22.79 -3.75
N LEU A 428 -18.81 -22.41 -3.02
CA LEU A 428 -17.84 -21.39 -3.46
C LEU A 428 -17.20 -21.70 -4.82
N GLY A 429 -16.87 -22.97 -5.08
CA GLY A 429 -16.37 -23.39 -6.38
C GLY A 429 -17.38 -23.21 -7.51
N ALA A 430 -18.66 -23.55 -7.26
CA ALA A 430 -19.73 -23.34 -8.24
C ALA A 430 -19.98 -21.83 -8.49
N TRP A 431 -19.88 -21.01 -7.45
CA TRP A 431 -19.98 -19.55 -7.56
C TRP A 431 -18.85 -18.98 -8.42
N LEU A 432 -17.60 -19.41 -8.20
CA LEU A 432 -16.47 -19.01 -9.02
C LEU A 432 -16.66 -19.41 -10.49
N THR A 433 -17.07 -20.65 -10.77
CA THR A 433 -17.33 -21.12 -12.13
C THR A 433 -18.43 -20.30 -12.80
N ALA A 434 -19.55 -20.07 -12.10
CA ALA A 434 -20.64 -19.26 -12.61
C ALA A 434 -20.21 -17.81 -12.90
N PHE A 435 -19.42 -17.21 -12.00
CA PHE A 435 -18.84 -15.89 -12.22
C PHE A 435 -17.97 -15.86 -13.47
N ARG A 436 -17.07 -16.84 -13.65
CA ARG A 436 -16.17 -16.92 -14.81
C ARG A 436 -16.92 -17.10 -16.12
N HIS A 437 -17.94 -17.95 -16.17
CA HIS A 437 -18.75 -18.14 -17.37
C HIS A 437 -19.52 -16.87 -17.76
N CYS A 438 -20.20 -16.24 -16.80
CA CYS A 438 -20.92 -14.99 -17.08
C CYS A 438 -19.96 -13.85 -17.47
N GLN A 439 -18.87 -13.67 -16.72
CA GLN A 439 -17.86 -12.64 -17.00
C GLN A 439 -17.21 -12.87 -18.37
N GLY A 440 -16.76 -14.09 -18.65
CA GLY A 440 -16.12 -14.43 -19.92
C GLY A 440 -17.05 -14.23 -21.09
N HIS A 441 -18.30 -14.71 -20.98
CA HIS A 441 -19.30 -14.50 -22.03
C HIS A 441 -19.52 -13.01 -22.33
N GLU A 442 -19.70 -12.17 -21.30
CA GLU A 442 -19.89 -10.73 -21.49
C GLU A 442 -18.63 -10.01 -22.00
N ALA A 443 -17.43 -10.45 -21.60
CA ALA A 443 -16.16 -9.95 -22.13
C ALA A 443 -16.03 -10.26 -23.63
N HIS A 444 -16.39 -11.49 -24.03
CA HIS A 444 -16.41 -11.88 -25.43
C HIS A 444 -17.45 -11.12 -26.25
N LEU A 445 -18.65 -10.88 -25.69
CA LEU A 445 -19.64 -10.02 -26.35
C LEU A 445 -19.16 -8.59 -26.53
N SER A 446 -18.42 -8.07 -25.55
CA SER A 446 -17.94 -6.67 -25.57
C SER A 446 -16.79 -6.48 -26.56
N HIS A 447 -15.82 -7.41 -26.59
CA HIS A 447 -14.54 -7.20 -27.29
C HIS A 447 -14.11 -8.34 -28.20
N GLY A 448 -14.86 -9.44 -28.28
CA GLY A 448 -14.49 -10.63 -29.03
C GLY A 448 -14.26 -10.36 -30.53
N SER A 449 -15.05 -9.47 -31.13
CA SER A 449 -14.86 -9.03 -32.52
C SER A 449 -13.55 -8.26 -32.70
N TRP A 450 -13.23 -7.33 -31.79
CA TRP A 450 -11.97 -6.60 -31.81
C TRP A 450 -10.78 -7.55 -31.61
N VAL A 451 -10.86 -8.48 -30.66
CA VAL A 451 -9.80 -9.47 -30.42
C VAL A 451 -9.58 -10.35 -31.64
N ALA A 452 -10.64 -10.82 -32.30
CA ALA A 452 -10.53 -11.63 -33.52
C ALA A 452 -9.89 -10.86 -34.69
N ALA A 453 -10.16 -9.56 -34.80
CA ALA A 453 -9.60 -8.69 -35.83
C ALA A 453 -8.13 -8.31 -35.60
N HIS A 454 -7.59 -8.51 -34.39
CA HIS A 454 -6.24 -8.11 -33.99
C HIS A 454 -5.44 -9.28 -33.40
N PRO A 455 -5.14 -10.33 -34.19
CA PRO A 455 -4.37 -11.47 -33.72
C PRO A 455 -2.99 -11.02 -33.20
N GLY A 456 -2.61 -11.48 -32.01
CA GLY A 456 -1.34 -11.13 -31.38
C GLY A 456 -1.31 -9.78 -30.66
N ALA A 457 -2.40 -9.00 -30.65
CA ALA A 457 -2.43 -7.72 -29.95
C ALA A 457 -2.52 -7.86 -28.41
N LEU A 458 -2.97 -9.01 -27.91
CA LEU A 458 -3.14 -9.27 -26.48
C LEU A 458 -1.92 -9.94 -25.85
N GLY A 459 -1.65 -9.61 -24.58
CA GLY A 459 -0.70 -10.36 -23.76
C GLY A 459 -1.15 -11.81 -23.53
N PRO A 460 -0.22 -12.77 -23.35
CA PRO A 460 -0.55 -14.21 -23.34
C PRO A 460 -1.64 -14.60 -22.33
N GLY A 461 -1.59 -14.05 -21.12
CA GLY A 461 -2.58 -14.35 -20.08
C GLY A 461 -3.98 -13.78 -20.38
N VAL A 462 -4.07 -12.64 -21.06
CA VAL A 462 -5.35 -12.03 -21.46
C VAL A 462 -5.89 -12.72 -22.71
N ALA A 463 -5.03 -13.05 -23.67
CA ALA A 463 -5.36 -13.86 -24.84
C ALA A 463 -5.97 -15.21 -24.44
N ALA A 464 -5.33 -15.93 -23.49
CA ALA A 464 -5.85 -17.20 -22.98
C ALA A 464 -7.24 -17.06 -22.33
N ARG A 465 -7.51 -15.94 -21.64
CA ARG A 465 -8.82 -15.66 -21.03
C ARG A 465 -9.88 -15.36 -22.09
N PHE A 466 -9.55 -14.60 -23.13
CA PHE A 466 -10.47 -14.37 -24.25
C PHE A 466 -10.74 -15.63 -25.07
N ALA A 467 -9.74 -16.51 -25.24
CA ALA A 467 -9.93 -17.82 -25.87
C ALA A 467 -10.88 -18.70 -25.04
N ALA A 468 -10.68 -18.76 -23.71
CA ALA A 468 -11.59 -19.47 -22.81
C ALA A 468 -12.99 -18.86 -22.81
N ALA A 469 -13.10 -17.52 -22.86
CA ALA A 469 -14.36 -16.80 -22.93
C ALA A 469 -15.15 -17.08 -24.21
N ALA A 470 -14.47 -17.16 -25.36
CA ALA A 470 -15.08 -17.51 -26.64
C ALA A 470 -15.62 -18.95 -26.68
N ALA A 471 -15.08 -19.85 -25.84
CA ALA A 471 -15.50 -21.24 -25.74
C ALA A 471 -16.71 -21.46 -24.79
N VAL A 472 -17.17 -20.42 -24.07
CA VAL A 472 -18.30 -20.54 -23.14
C VAL A 472 -19.61 -20.74 -23.92
N THR A 473 -20.31 -21.83 -23.65
CA THR A 473 -21.56 -22.17 -24.37
C THR A 473 -22.79 -21.47 -23.77
N ALA A 474 -23.87 -21.40 -24.54
CA ALA A 474 -25.14 -20.83 -24.07
C ALA A 474 -25.71 -21.59 -22.86
N GLU A 475 -25.55 -22.91 -22.81
CA GLU A 475 -25.97 -23.77 -21.69
C GLU A 475 -25.17 -23.46 -20.42
N GLN A 476 -23.85 -23.27 -20.56
CA GLN A 476 -22.98 -22.88 -19.46
C GLN A 476 -23.36 -21.51 -18.90
N VAL A 477 -23.71 -20.54 -19.76
CA VAL A 477 -24.21 -19.22 -19.34
C VAL A 477 -25.56 -19.34 -18.64
N ALA A 478 -26.50 -20.14 -19.17
CA ALA A 478 -27.80 -20.35 -18.54
C ALA A 478 -27.66 -20.97 -17.14
N ALA A 479 -26.84 -22.00 -16.99
CA ALA A 479 -26.52 -22.62 -15.70
C ALA A 479 -25.85 -21.62 -14.75
N ALA A 480 -24.89 -20.84 -15.25
CA ALA A 480 -24.20 -19.82 -14.46
C ALA A 480 -25.15 -18.72 -13.96
N ARG A 481 -26.13 -18.29 -14.77
CA ARG A 481 -27.18 -17.34 -14.35
C ARG A 481 -28.06 -17.90 -13.23
N ALA A 482 -28.42 -19.19 -13.31
CA ALA A 482 -29.15 -19.86 -12.23
C ALA A 482 -28.34 -19.91 -10.93
N THR A 483 -27.05 -20.29 -11.00
CA THR A 483 -26.15 -20.25 -9.84
C THR A 483 -25.97 -18.85 -9.28
N ARG A 484 -25.89 -17.82 -10.14
CA ARG A 484 -25.83 -16.42 -9.71
C ARG A 484 -27.07 -16.01 -8.92
N ALA A 485 -28.27 -16.39 -9.36
CA ALA A 485 -29.51 -16.12 -8.63
C ALA A 485 -29.50 -16.80 -7.25
N GLN A 486 -29.01 -18.04 -7.16
CA GLN A 486 -28.86 -18.77 -5.89
C GLN A 486 -27.84 -18.09 -4.96
N ALA A 487 -26.70 -17.64 -5.48
CA ALA A 487 -25.70 -16.91 -4.71
C ALA A 487 -26.25 -15.59 -4.16
N ARG A 488 -27.01 -14.86 -4.99
CA ARG A 488 -27.69 -13.63 -4.58
C ARG A 488 -28.68 -13.85 -3.45
N ALA A 489 -29.51 -14.89 -3.54
CA ALA A 489 -30.46 -15.22 -2.48
C ALA A 489 -29.75 -15.61 -1.17
N ALA A 490 -28.68 -16.42 -1.25
CA ALA A 490 -27.92 -16.82 -0.08
C ALA A 490 -27.25 -15.63 0.63
N LEU A 491 -26.60 -14.74 -0.14
CA LEU A 491 -25.96 -13.55 0.40
C LEU A 491 -26.99 -12.54 0.94
N ALA A 492 -28.12 -12.36 0.28
CA ALA A 492 -29.20 -11.50 0.79
C ALA A 492 -29.75 -12.01 2.12
N ALA A 493 -29.90 -13.32 2.28
CA ALA A 493 -30.30 -13.93 3.56
C ALA A 493 -29.23 -13.73 4.64
N ALA A 494 -27.95 -13.94 4.31
CA ALA A 494 -26.85 -13.79 5.26
C ALA A 494 -26.64 -12.33 5.73
N LEU A 495 -26.89 -11.37 4.84
CA LEU A 495 -26.74 -9.92 5.09
C LEU A 495 -28.03 -9.24 5.55
N GLY A 496 -29.13 -10.00 5.67
CA GLY A 496 -30.41 -9.51 6.15
C GLY A 496 -30.30 -8.92 7.56
N GLY A 497 -31.12 -7.91 7.86
CA GLY A 497 -31.14 -7.29 9.19
C GLY A 497 -29.92 -6.42 9.52
N GLY A 498 -29.08 -6.07 8.54
CA GLY A 498 -27.92 -5.19 8.74
C GLY A 498 -26.62 -5.91 9.09
N ALA A 499 -26.54 -7.23 8.87
CA ALA A 499 -25.27 -7.94 9.01
C ALA A 499 -24.25 -7.49 7.96
N VAL A 500 -23.01 -7.28 8.39
CA VAL A 500 -21.87 -6.94 7.51
C VAL A 500 -20.91 -8.11 7.51
N LEU A 501 -20.78 -8.78 6.36
CA LEU A 501 -19.88 -9.91 6.21
C LEU A 501 -18.43 -9.43 6.17
N VAL A 502 -17.58 -10.06 6.98
CA VAL A 502 -16.15 -9.79 7.08
C VAL A 502 -15.37 -10.94 6.45
N ALA A 503 -14.47 -10.61 5.52
CA ALA A 503 -13.62 -11.57 4.84
C ALA A 503 -12.24 -10.98 4.50
N PRO A 504 -11.22 -11.79 4.17
CA PRO A 504 -10.00 -11.27 3.58
C PRO A 504 -10.30 -10.62 2.21
N ALA A 505 -9.72 -9.45 1.95
CA ALA A 505 -9.86 -8.77 0.64
C ALA A 505 -9.02 -9.45 -0.46
N SER A 506 -7.99 -10.19 -0.06
CA SER A 506 -7.16 -11.06 -0.91
C SER A 506 -6.79 -12.34 -0.16
N SER A 507 -6.49 -13.42 -0.88
CA SER A 507 -6.16 -14.71 -0.26
C SER A 507 -4.76 -14.78 0.32
N SER A 508 -3.89 -13.83 0.00
CA SER A 508 -2.49 -13.74 0.43
C SER A 508 -2.10 -12.27 0.58
N PRO A 509 -0.91 -11.96 1.11
CA PRO A 509 -0.23 -10.70 0.81
C PRO A 509 0.13 -10.57 -0.67
N ALA A 510 0.57 -9.38 -1.09
CA ALA A 510 0.99 -9.11 -2.46
C ALA A 510 2.09 -10.12 -2.90
N PRO A 511 1.84 -10.93 -3.96
CA PRO A 511 2.82 -11.87 -4.45
C PRO A 511 3.98 -11.15 -5.20
N PRO A 512 5.18 -11.74 -5.24
CA PRO A 512 6.27 -11.27 -6.09
C PRO A 512 5.88 -11.21 -7.58
N VAL A 513 6.41 -10.24 -8.31
CA VAL A 513 6.17 -10.05 -9.75
C VAL A 513 6.68 -11.24 -10.56
N ASP A 514 7.74 -11.91 -10.12
CA ASP A 514 8.40 -13.04 -10.76
C ASP A 514 7.93 -14.41 -10.25
N LEU A 515 6.94 -14.46 -9.36
CA LEU A 515 6.41 -15.71 -8.80
C LEU A 515 6.01 -16.71 -9.91
N ALA A 516 6.26 -18.00 -9.68
CA ALA A 516 5.94 -19.06 -10.63
C ALA A 516 4.45 -19.02 -11.04
N VAL A 517 4.18 -19.29 -12.32
CA VAL A 517 2.85 -19.08 -12.95
C VAL A 517 1.76 -19.92 -12.27
N ASP A 518 2.05 -21.18 -11.96
CA ASP A 518 1.11 -22.10 -11.30
C ASP A 518 0.73 -21.62 -9.88
N VAL A 519 1.70 -21.07 -9.15
CA VAL A 519 1.47 -20.49 -7.82
C VAL A 519 0.66 -19.21 -7.93
N LYS A 520 1.01 -18.32 -8.88
CA LYS A 520 0.22 -17.10 -9.18
C LYS A 520 -1.22 -17.43 -9.52
N ASP A 521 -1.46 -18.46 -10.33
CA ASP A 521 -2.81 -18.87 -10.73
C ASP A 521 -3.62 -19.43 -9.56
N ARG A 522 -2.98 -20.17 -8.65
CA ARG A 522 -3.62 -20.65 -7.42
C ARG A 522 -4.03 -19.50 -6.50
N VAL A 523 -3.11 -18.57 -6.22
CA VAL A 523 -3.37 -17.36 -5.42
C VAL A 523 -4.48 -16.53 -6.06
N ARG A 524 -4.41 -16.32 -7.38
CA ARG A 524 -5.43 -15.61 -8.14
C ARG A 524 -6.79 -16.31 -8.05
N ALA A 525 -6.85 -17.63 -8.15
CA ALA A 525 -8.10 -18.38 -8.06
C ALA A 525 -8.74 -18.25 -6.68
N ALA A 526 -7.96 -18.39 -5.61
CA ALA A 526 -8.43 -18.20 -4.24
C ALA A 526 -8.92 -16.76 -4.00
N THR A 527 -8.13 -15.76 -4.41
CA THR A 527 -8.53 -14.35 -4.34
C THR A 527 -9.80 -14.07 -5.13
N LEU A 528 -9.91 -14.59 -6.36
CA LEU A 528 -11.12 -14.41 -7.18
C LEU A 528 -12.36 -15.10 -6.56
N THR A 529 -12.17 -16.21 -5.84
CA THR A 529 -13.26 -16.89 -5.13
C THR A 529 -13.78 -16.03 -3.97
N LEU A 530 -12.89 -15.39 -3.23
CA LEU A 530 -13.24 -14.42 -2.17
C LEU A 530 -14.01 -13.23 -2.77
N THR A 531 -13.51 -12.67 -3.86
CA THR A 531 -14.03 -11.41 -4.39
C THR A 531 -15.28 -11.57 -5.28
N CYS A 532 -15.50 -12.72 -5.90
CA CYS A 532 -16.62 -12.92 -6.83
C CYS A 532 -17.99 -12.95 -6.14
N ALA A 533 -18.05 -13.28 -4.84
CA ALA A 533 -19.31 -13.34 -4.09
C ALA A 533 -20.08 -12.01 -4.16
N ALA A 534 -19.41 -10.89 -3.89
CA ALA A 534 -19.99 -9.56 -4.01
C ALA A 534 -20.36 -9.20 -5.46
N GLY A 535 -19.58 -9.66 -6.44
CA GLY A 535 -19.87 -9.47 -7.86
C GLY A 535 -21.16 -10.16 -8.29
N LEU A 536 -21.33 -11.44 -7.93
CA LEU A 536 -22.52 -12.24 -8.26
C LEU A 536 -23.81 -11.60 -7.75
N ALA A 537 -23.79 -11.06 -6.53
CA ALA A 537 -24.94 -10.47 -5.88
C ALA A 537 -25.12 -8.96 -6.12
N GLY A 538 -24.10 -8.28 -6.68
CA GLY A 538 -24.11 -6.83 -6.92
C GLY A 538 -23.94 -6.00 -5.65
N LEU A 539 -23.18 -6.51 -4.67
CA LEU A 539 -23.07 -5.96 -3.32
C LEU A 539 -21.94 -4.94 -3.19
N PRO A 540 -22.11 -3.93 -2.32
CA PRO A 540 -21.06 -3.00 -1.96
C PRO A 540 -20.05 -3.66 -1.01
N VAL A 541 -18.79 -3.27 -1.16
CA VAL A 541 -17.66 -3.75 -0.36
C VAL A 541 -16.71 -2.59 -0.08
N VAL A 542 -16.36 -2.39 1.18
CA VAL A 542 -15.27 -1.48 1.58
C VAL A 542 -14.10 -2.31 2.10
N VAL A 543 -12.89 -2.01 1.62
CA VAL A 543 -11.63 -2.62 2.07
C VAL A 543 -10.96 -1.69 3.06
N LEU A 544 -10.52 -2.25 4.19
CA LEU A 544 -9.74 -1.58 5.23
C LEU A 544 -8.33 -2.19 5.28
N PRO A 545 -7.26 -1.39 5.26
CA PRO A 545 -5.88 -1.90 5.33
C PRO A 545 -5.48 -2.25 6.77
N LEU A 546 -6.09 -3.28 7.36
CA LEU A 546 -5.97 -3.59 8.79
C LEU A 546 -4.98 -4.71 9.14
N LEU A 547 -4.68 -5.62 8.23
CA LEU A 547 -3.85 -6.78 8.55
C LEU A 547 -2.42 -6.59 8.04
N ARG A 548 -1.48 -7.21 8.75
CA ARG A 548 -0.10 -7.43 8.28
C ARG A 548 0.23 -8.92 8.37
N VAL A 549 0.71 -9.48 7.27
CA VAL A 549 1.17 -10.88 7.19
C VAL A 549 2.49 -10.87 6.44
N ARG A 550 3.53 -11.45 7.03
CA ARG A 550 4.90 -11.42 6.47
C ARG A 550 5.36 -10.00 6.13
N ASP A 551 5.09 -9.06 7.05
CA ASP A 551 5.36 -7.62 6.92
C ASP A 551 4.74 -6.93 5.69
N ARG A 552 3.74 -7.57 5.07
CA ARG A 552 3.01 -7.02 3.94
C ARG A 552 1.54 -6.80 4.32
N PRO A 553 0.89 -5.77 3.76
CA PRO A 553 -0.51 -5.51 4.06
C PRO A 553 -1.41 -6.61 3.49
N VAL A 554 -2.50 -6.87 4.20
CA VAL A 554 -3.68 -7.55 3.68
C VAL A 554 -4.92 -6.78 4.14
N GLY A 555 -5.81 -6.47 3.21
CA GLY A 555 -7.04 -5.78 3.47
C GLY A 555 -8.11 -6.68 4.09
N VAL A 556 -8.96 -6.09 4.92
CA VAL A 556 -10.22 -6.68 5.41
C VAL A 556 -11.36 -6.13 4.57
N ALA A 557 -12.13 -7.00 3.94
CA ALA A 557 -13.32 -6.64 3.18
C ALA A 557 -14.56 -6.65 4.09
N LEU A 558 -15.29 -5.53 4.12
CA LEU A 558 -16.61 -5.38 4.72
C LEU A 558 -17.65 -5.40 3.61
N VAL A 559 -18.46 -6.46 3.54
CA VAL A 559 -19.50 -6.65 2.53
C VAL A 559 -20.86 -6.38 3.16
N GLY A 560 -21.57 -5.38 2.65
CA GLY A 560 -22.91 -5.01 3.10
C GLY A 560 -23.99 -5.44 2.12
N ALA A 561 -25.25 -5.27 2.51
CA ALA A 561 -26.39 -5.47 1.62
C ALA A 561 -26.39 -4.42 0.49
N ALA A 562 -27.02 -4.75 -0.65
CA ALA A 562 -27.18 -3.79 -1.74
C ALA A 562 -27.83 -2.48 -1.26
N GLY A 563 -27.29 -1.33 -1.68
CA GLY A 563 -27.75 0.01 -1.29
C GLY A 563 -27.18 0.52 0.05
N THR A 564 -26.37 -0.27 0.78
CA THR A 564 -25.78 0.15 2.06
C THR A 564 -24.42 0.85 1.92
N ASP A 565 -24.05 1.29 0.72
CA ASP A 565 -22.75 1.88 0.36
C ASP A 565 -22.27 2.97 1.32
N ARG A 566 -23.13 3.98 1.56
CA ARG A 566 -22.82 5.10 2.47
C ARG A 566 -22.70 4.65 3.93
N ALA A 567 -23.47 3.65 4.34
CA ALA A 567 -23.40 3.08 5.68
C ALA A 567 -22.08 2.32 5.88
N LEU A 568 -21.61 1.58 4.88
CA LEU A 568 -20.28 0.94 4.91
C LEU A 568 -19.14 1.95 4.95
N LEU A 569 -19.21 3.05 4.18
CA LEU A 569 -18.20 4.12 4.25
C LEU A 569 -18.16 4.79 5.63
N THR A 570 -19.34 4.98 6.24
CA THR A 570 -19.44 5.48 7.61
C THR A 570 -18.84 4.49 8.61
N LEU A 571 -19.13 3.20 8.45
CA LEU A 571 -18.57 2.13 9.28
C LEU A 571 -17.03 2.09 9.18
N ALA A 572 -16.49 2.23 7.96
CA ALA A 572 -15.05 2.29 7.71
C ALA A 572 -14.38 3.48 8.42
N THR A 573 -15.02 4.66 8.40
CA THR A 573 -14.53 5.85 9.10
C THR A 573 -14.52 5.64 10.61
N ARG A 574 -15.53 4.96 11.16
CA ARG A 574 -15.57 4.62 12.60
C ARG A 574 -14.55 3.54 12.97
N ALA A 575 -14.29 2.60 12.07
CA ALA A 575 -13.31 1.54 12.28
C ALA A 575 -11.86 2.07 12.33
N CYS A 576 -11.58 3.14 11.58
CA CYS A 576 -10.26 3.77 11.45
C CYS A 576 -10.35 5.29 11.69
N PRO A 577 -10.60 5.76 12.93
CA PRO A 577 -10.89 7.17 13.21
C PRO A 577 -9.67 8.11 13.14
N ALA A 578 -8.45 7.59 12.94
CA ALA A 578 -7.23 8.38 12.81
C ALA A 578 -6.78 8.49 11.34
N ALA A 579 -6.59 9.73 10.88
CA ALA A 579 -5.67 10.03 9.79
C ALA A 579 -4.25 9.76 10.32
N TYR A 580 -3.52 8.85 9.67
CA TYR A 580 -2.10 8.60 9.94
C TYR A 580 -1.23 9.71 9.36
#